data_AF-A0A7K6BR38-F1
#
_entry.id   AF-A0A7K6BR38-F1
#
_cell.length_a   1.000
_cell.length_b   1.000
_cell.length_c   1.000
_cell.angle_alpha   90.00
_cell.angle_beta   90.00
_cell.angle_gamma   90.00
#
_symmetry.space_group_name_H-M   'P 1'
#
loop_
_entity.id
_entity.type
_entity.pdbx_description
1 polymer ?
#
loop_
_entity_poly.entity_id
_entity_poly.type
_entity_poly.pdbx_seq_one_letter_code
_entity_poly.pdbx_strand_id
1 'polypeptide(L)' 'RKSKSQILEGPSPERLRILRHHLHLRSRGWIQDPSGKWVKDGNAEFDSDEEEPPALPPA' A
#
# COMPACT_ATOMS: atom_id res chain seq x y z
N ARG A 1 -19.46 8.40 20.51
CA ARG A 1 -19.07 7.63 19.31
C ARG A 1 -17.54 7.56 19.30
N LYS A 2 -16.96 6.36 19.16
CA LYS A 2 -15.57 6.03 19.56
C LYS A 2 -14.53 6.77 18.71
N SER A 3 -13.99 7.88 19.21
CA SER A 3 -12.90 8.60 18.54
C SER A 3 -11.64 7.73 18.53
N LYS A 4 -11.08 7.56 17.33
CA LYS A 4 -9.85 6.82 17.04
C LYS A 4 -8.64 7.60 17.58
N SER A 5 -8.60 7.84 18.89
CA SER A 5 -7.59 8.67 19.56
C SER A 5 -6.55 7.78 20.22
N GLN A 6 -5.81 7.00 19.43
CA GLN A 6 -4.60 6.28 19.87
C GLN A 6 -3.64 6.14 18.68
N ILE A 7 -3.24 7.26 18.10
CA ILE A 7 -2.12 7.30 17.13
C ILE A 7 -1.22 8.48 17.52
N LEU A 8 -0.87 8.57 18.80
CA LEU A 8 0.10 9.55 19.27
C LEU A 8 0.94 8.95 20.39
N GLU A 9 1.65 7.89 20.03
CA GLU A 9 2.92 7.51 20.63
C GLU A 9 3.77 7.17 19.41
N GLY A 10 4.90 7.87 19.25
CA GLY A 10 5.81 7.65 18.11
C GLY A 10 6.04 6.14 17.94
N PRO A 11 5.97 5.60 16.71
CA PRO A 11 6.14 4.17 16.54
C PRO A 11 7.49 3.78 17.11
N SER A 12 7.47 2.92 18.14
CA SER A 12 8.67 2.29 18.69
C SER A 12 9.59 1.85 17.53
N PRO A 13 10.93 1.94 17.67
CA PRO A 13 11.86 1.56 16.61
C PRO A 13 11.55 0.18 16.02
N GLU A 14 11.03 -0.75 16.82
CA GLU A 14 10.54 -2.05 16.36
C GLU A 14 9.34 -1.93 15.41
N ARG A 15 8.32 -1.14 15.78
CA ARG A 15 7.14 -0.90 14.94
C ARG A 15 7.52 -0.24 13.62
N LEU A 16 8.50 0.67 13.63
CA LEU A 16 9.04 1.28 12.42
C LEU A 16 9.74 0.26 11.52
N ARG A 17 10.54 -0.65 12.09
CA ARG A 17 11.19 -1.73 11.34
C ARG A 17 10.17 -2.65 10.68
N ILE A 18 9.14 -3.05 11.42
CA ILE A 18 8.04 -3.88 10.92
C ILE A 18 7.29 -3.16 9.79
N LEU A 19 6.93 -1.88 9.99
CA LEU A 19 6.23 -1.09 8.97
C LEU A 19 7.07 -0.94 7.69
N ARG A 20 8.36 -0.61 7.82
CA ARG A 20 9.27 -0.53 6.67
C ARG A 20 9.37 -1.85 5.93
N HIS A 21 9.45 -2.97 6.65
CA HIS A 21 9.48 -4.29 6.05
C HIS A 21 8.19 -4.59 5.26
N HIS A 22 7.03 -4.26 5.83
CA HIS A 22 5.74 -4.44 5.15
C HIS A 22 5.60 -3.58 3.90
N LEU A 23 6.02 -2.30 3.97
CA LEU A 23 6.00 -1.41 2.80
C LEU A 23 6.94 -1.90 1.70
N HIS A 24 8.13 -2.38 2.07
CA HIS A 24 9.09 -2.96 1.12
C HIS A 24 8.53 -4.20 0.43
N LEU A 25 7.84 -5.07 1.16
CA LEU A 25 7.15 -6.23 0.60
C LEU A 25 6.06 -5.79 -0.39
N ARG A 26 5.18 -4.85 -0.02
CA ARG A 26 4.13 -4.35 -0.91
C ARG A 26 4.67 -3.71 -2.20
N SER A 27 5.71 -2.88 -2.10
CA SER A 27 6.35 -2.28 -3.28
C SER A 27 7.04 -3.31 -4.20
N ARG A 28 7.29 -4.52 -3.71
CA ARG A 28 7.85 -5.64 -4.49
C ARG A 28 6.78 -6.58 -5.03
N GLY A 29 5.50 -6.20 -4.94
CA GLY A 29 4.38 -7.02 -5.38
C GLY A 29 4.03 -8.14 -4.41
N TRP A 30 4.36 -8.03 -3.12
CA TRP A 30 3.86 -8.97 -2.12
C TRP A 30 2.56 -8.47 -1.50
N ILE A 31 1.55 -9.33 -1.46
CA ILE A 31 0.28 -9.08 -0.79
C ILE A 31 0.12 -10.02 0.40
N GLN A 32 -0.70 -9.62 1.37
CA GLN A 32 -1.12 -10.55 2.42
C GLN A 32 -2.35 -11.30 1.94
N ASP A 33 -2.22 -12.62 1.87
CA ASP A 33 -3.35 -13.53 1.74
C ASP A 33 -4.32 -13.34 2.92
N PRO A 34 -5.62 -13.67 2.80
CA PRO A 34 -6.57 -13.72 3.93
C PRO A 34 -6.06 -14.50 5.15
N SER A 35 -5.11 -15.42 4.96
CA SER A 35 -4.42 -16.17 6.02
C SER A 35 -3.33 -15.37 6.74
N GLY A 36 -3.06 -14.12 6.35
CA GLY A 36 -2.00 -13.25 6.89
C GLY A 36 -0.59 -13.62 6.41
N LYS A 37 -0.47 -14.44 5.36
CA LYS A 37 0.81 -14.83 4.77
C LYS A 37 1.16 -13.88 3.63
N TRP A 38 2.42 -13.42 3.60
CA TRP A 38 2.94 -12.67 2.48
C TRP A 38 3.14 -13.61 1.29
N VAL A 39 2.36 -13.41 0.24
CA VAL A 39 2.45 -14.13 -1.03
C VAL A 39 2.86 -13.15 -2.11
N LYS A 40 3.74 -13.59 -3.02
CA LYS A 40 4.18 -12.76 -4.13
C LYS A 40 3.07 -12.79 -5.18
N ASP A 41 2.38 -11.69 -5.31
CA ASP A 41 1.32 -11.55 -6.30
C ASP A 41 1.97 -11.30 -7.66
N GLY A 42 1.81 -12.25 -8.57
CA GLY A 42 2.28 -12.13 -9.95
C GLY A 42 1.39 -11.22 -10.81
N ASN A 43 0.26 -10.75 -10.28
CA ASN A 43 -0.75 -9.92 -10.94
C ASN A 43 -0.83 -8.51 -10.32
N ALA A 44 0.06 -8.17 -9.39
CA ALA A 44 0.21 -6.80 -8.89
C ALA A 44 1.00 -5.98 -9.92
N GLU A 45 0.56 -6.06 -11.18
CA GLU A 45 0.68 -4.96 -12.09
C GLU A 45 -0.12 -3.86 -11.40
N PHE A 46 0.60 -2.87 -10.90
CA PHE A 46 0.01 -1.56 -10.74
C PHE A 46 -0.50 -1.25 -12.15
N ASP A 47 -1.77 -1.54 -12.43
CA ASP A 47 -2.51 -0.84 -13.47
C ASP A 47 -2.29 0.61 -13.07
N SER A 48 -1.27 1.23 -13.66
CA SER A 48 -1.34 2.62 -14.02
C SER A 48 -2.59 2.73 -14.88
N ASP A 49 -3.75 2.72 -14.22
CA ASP A 49 -4.97 3.42 -14.61
C ASP A 49 -4.64 4.92 -14.53
N GLU A 50 -3.59 5.29 -15.24
CA GLU A 50 -3.45 6.55 -15.92
C GLU A 50 -4.34 6.37 -17.15
N GLU A 51 -5.67 6.41 -16.94
CA GLU A 51 -6.57 6.77 -18.02
C GLU A 51 -6.14 8.17 -18.44
N GLU A 52 -5.24 8.25 -19.43
CA GLU A 52 -4.83 9.50 -20.06
C GLU A 52 -6.13 10.20 -20.49
N PRO A 53 -6.47 11.38 -19.93
CA PRO A 53 -7.71 12.03 -20.31
C PRO A 53 -7.66 12.28 -21.82
N PRO A 54 -8.70 11.88 -22.59
CA PRO A 54 -8.66 11.99 -24.04
C PRO A 54 -8.37 13.43 -24.45
N ALA A 55 -7.37 13.62 -25.30
CA ALA A 55 -6.95 14.95 -25.76
C ALA A 55 -8.16 15.68 -26.39
N LEU A 56 -8.51 16.83 -25.81
CA LEU A 56 -9.59 17.68 -26.32
C LEU A 56 -9.23 18.17 -27.73
N PRO A 57 -10.14 18.10 -28.72
CA PRO A 57 -9.85 18.57 -30.07
C PRO A 57 -9.66 20.09 -30.08
N PRO A 58 -8.74 20.64 -30.90
CA PRO A 58 -8.57 22.08 -31.04
C PRO A 58 -9.77 22.72 -31.74
N ALA A 59 -10.17 23.90 -31.25
CA ALA A 59 -11.24 24.73 -31.80
C ALA A 59 -10.84 25.51 -33.06
#